data_AF-A0A357AB79-F1
#
_entry.id   AF-A0A357AB79-F1
#
_cell.length_a   1.000
_cell.length_b   1.000
_cell.length_c   1.000
_cell.angle_alpha   90.00
_cell.angle_beta   90.00
_cell.angle_gamma   90.00
#
_symmetry.space_group_name_H-M   'P 1'
#
loop_
_entity.id
_entity.type
_entity.pdbx_description
1 polymer ?
#
loop_
_entity_poly.entity_id
_entity_poly.type
_entity_poly.pdbx_seq_one_letter_code
_entity_poly.pdbx_strand_id
1 'polypeptide(L)'
;EQLDSDPTLPVFYVGDTVADMKTVERARAEQPDRLWVAIGVLPPHVQETPEQSQAYAQRLESAGAQRVFKNVEDLAVDEIKALI
;
A
#
# COMPACT_ATOMS: atom_id res chain seq x y z
N GLU A 1 -4.47 20.48 -8.21
CA GLU A 1 -3.93 21.07 -6.97
C GLU A 1 -3.16 20.01 -6.20
N GLN A 2 -1.97 20.35 -5.72
CA GLN A 2 -1.32 19.58 -4.67
C GLN A 2 -1.89 20.11 -3.35
N LEU A 3 -2.50 19.25 -2.55
CA LEU A 3 -3.05 19.62 -1.24
C LEU A 3 -1.92 20.12 -0.33
N ASP A 4 -2.24 21.04 0.58
CA ASP A 4 -1.29 21.61 1.55
C ASP A 4 -0.47 20.50 2.23
N SER A 5 0.84 20.71 2.31
CA SER A 5 1.80 19.75 2.85
C SER A 5 1.86 19.82 4.37
N ASP A 6 0.73 19.57 5.05
CA ASP A 6 0.77 19.32 6.48
C ASP A 6 1.66 18.09 6.72
N PRO A 7 2.80 18.24 7.44
CA PRO A 7 3.74 17.15 7.66
C PRO A 7 3.13 16.00 8.46
N THR A 8 2.05 16.27 9.20
CA THR A 8 1.38 15.31 10.08
C THR A 8 0.31 14.47 9.40
N LEU A 9 -0.14 14.85 8.19
CA LEU A 9 -1.15 14.07 7.47
C LEU A 9 -0.62 12.69 7.08
N PRO A 10 -1.37 11.61 7.37
CA PRO A 10 -1.04 10.27 6.91
C PRO A 10 -0.93 10.22 5.38
N VAL A 11 0.06 9.48 4.88
CA VAL A 11 0.22 9.23 3.45
C VAL A 11 -0.04 7.75 3.18
N PHE A 12 -1.05 7.51 2.35
CA PHE A 12 -1.36 6.21 1.78
C PHE A 12 -0.76 6.14 0.38
N TYR A 13 0.17 5.20 0.19
CA TYR A 13 0.71 4.87 -1.13
C TYR A 13 0.10 3.55 -1.59
N VAL A 14 -0.62 3.59 -2.70
CA VAL A 14 -1.28 2.42 -3.29
C VAL A 14 -0.50 2.01 -4.54
N GLY A 15 0.05 0.80 -4.54
CA GLY A 15 0.90 0.31 -5.63
C GLY A 15 0.81 -1.20 -5.79
N ASP A 16 1.19 -1.69 -6.96
CA ASP A 16 1.08 -3.10 -7.34
C ASP A 16 2.44 -3.81 -7.39
N THR A 17 3.54 -3.11 -7.09
CA THR A 17 4.89 -3.68 -7.15
C THR A 17 5.60 -3.71 -5.80
N VAL A 18 6.60 -4.60 -5.70
CA VAL A 18 7.54 -4.63 -4.57
C VAL A 18 8.33 -3.31 -4.46
N ALA A 19 8.64 -2.66 -5.58
CA ALA A 19 9.39 -1.41 -5.59
C ALA A 19 8.59 -0.28 -4.93
N ASP A 20 7.27 -0.25 -5.11
CA ASP A 20 6.38 0.69 -4.43
C ASP A 20 6.44 0.51 -2.92
N MET A 21 6.31 -0.73 -2.44
CA MET A 21 6.37 -1.03 -1.01
C MET A 21 7.71 -0.61 -0.40
N LYS A 22 8.82 -0.86 -1.11
CA LYS A 22 10.16 -0.40 -0.72
C LYS A 22 10.32 1.11 -0.76
N THR A 23 9.59 1.81 -1.62
CA THR A 23 9.58 3.28 -1.65
C THR A 23 8.97 3.84 -0.39
N VAL A 24 7.84 3.28 0.07
CA VAL A 24 7.21 3.70 1.33
C VAL A 24 8.09 3.37 2.54
N GLU A 25 8.75 2.20 2.54
CA GLU A 25 9.70 1.83 3.59
C GLU A 25 10.84 2.84 3.71
N ARG A 26 11.41 3.30 2.59
CA ARG A 26 12.43 4.35 2.56
C ARG A 26 11.89 5.70 3.02
N ALA A 27 10.69 6.08 2.55
CA ALA A 27 10.05 7.33 2.98
C ALA A 27 9.84 7.35 4.50
N ARG A 28 9.44 6.22 5.10
CA ARG A 28 9.31 6.06 6.55
C ARG A 28 10.65 6.20 7.28
N ALA A 29 11.74 5.69 6.70
CA ALA A 29 13.07 5.86 7.29
C ALA A 29 13.58 7.31 7.21
N GLU A 30 13.27 8.03 6.12
CA GLU A 30 13.67 9.43 5.93
C GLU A 30 12.80 10.43 6.71
N GLN A 31 11.51 10.12 6.89
CA GLN A 31 10.53 10.96 7.59
C GLN A 31 9.72 10.12 8.58
N PRO A 32 10.32 9.68 9.70
CA PRO A 32 9.67 8.77 10.64
C PRO A 32 8.50 9.39 11.42
N ASP A 33 8.44 10.72 11.50
CA ASP A 33 7.40 11.44 12.25
C ASP A 33 6.04 11.49 11.52
N ARG A 34 6.00 11.04 10.26
CA ARG A 34 4.78 10.94 9.45
C ARG A 34 4.29 9.49 9.40
N LEU A 35 2.97 9.29 9.45
CA LEU A 35 2.37 7.98 9.23
C LEU A 35 2.41 7.62 7.73
N TRP A 36 3.24 6.63 7.39
CA TRP A 36 3.37 6.08 6.05
C TRP A 36 2.73 4.69 5.94
N VAL A 37 1.67 4.61 5.15
CA VAL A 37 0.88 3.40 4.92
C VAL A 37 1.09 2.93 3.48
N ALA A 38 1.59 1.70 3.33
CA ALA A 38 1.76 1.07 2.02
C ALA A 38 0.61 0.08 1.80
N ILE A 39 -0.10 0.21 0.68
CA ILE A 39 -1.21 -0.65 0.28
C ILE A 39 -0.86 -1.35 -1.02
N GLY A 40 -0.88 -2.68 -1.00
CA GLY A 40 -0.73 -3.50 -2.19
C GLY A 40 -2.06 -3.60 -2.94
N VAL A 41 -2.01 -3.55 -4.27
CA VAL A 41 -3.13 -3.94 -5.13
C VAL A 41 -2.64 -5.02 -6.08
N LEU A 42 -3.41 -6.09 -6.24
CA LEU A 42 -3.00 -7.19 -7.12
C LEU A 42 -3.12 -6.76 -8.60
N PRO A 43 -2.04 -6.85 -9.40
CA PRO A 43 -2.14 -6.62 -10.84
C PRO A 43 -3.15 -7.57 -11.50
N PRO A 44 -3.91 -7.16 -12.53
CA PRO A 44 -4.90 -8.03 -13.18
C PRO A 44 -4.34 -9.38 -13.66
N HIS A 45 -3.09 -9.37 -14.13
CA HIS A 45 -2.41 -10.54 -14.69
C HIS A 45 -1.95 -11.57 -13.65
N VAL A 46 -1.92 -11.23 -12.34
CA VAL A 46 -1.62 -12.21 -11.28
C VAL A 46 -2.87 -12.79 -10.64
N GLN A 47 -4.06 -12.31 -11.06
CA GLN A 47 -5.35 -12.71 -10.50
C GLN A 47 -5.98 -13.93 -11.21
N GLU A 48 -5.30 -14.52 -12.21
CA GLU A 48 -5.82 -15.65 -13.00
C GLU A 48 -6.08 -16.90 -12.15
N THR A 49 -5.28 -17.10 -11.10
CA THR A 49 -5.44 -18.22 -10.17
C THR A 49 -5.34 -17.76 -8.72
N PRO A 50 -6.06 -18.43 -7.78
CA PRO A 50 -5.94 -18.15 -6.36
C PRO A 50 -4.50 -18.29 -5.84
N GLU A 51 -3.76 -19.28 -6.34
CA GLU A 51 -2.38 -19.57 -5.91
C GLU A 51 -1.42 -18.45 -6.31
N GLN A 52 -1.53 -17.94 -7.55
CA GLN A 52 -0.70 -16.81 -8.01
C GLN A 52 -1.06 -15.52 -7.28
N SER A 53 -2.36 -15.27 -7.08
CA SER A 53 -2.86 -14.10 -6.35
C SER A 53 -2.30 -14.07 -4.94
N GLN A 54 -2.39 -15.21 -4.24
CA GLN A 54 -1.93 -15.34 -2.86
C GLN A 54 -0.41 -15.25 -2.77
N ALA A 55 0.33 -15.90 -3.67
CA ALA A 55 1.78 -15.81 -3.70
C ALA A 55 2.26 -14.37 -3.96
N TYR A 56 1.55 -13.62 -4.81
CA TYR A 56 1.88 -12.23 -5.08
C TYR A 56 1.51 -11.31 -3.90
N ALA A 57 0.35 -11.52 -3.27
CA ALA A 57 -0.04 -10.79 -2.05
C ALA A 57 1.02 -10.96 -0.95
N GLN A 58 1.48 -12.19 -0.70
CA GLN A 58 2.53 -12.46 0.28
C GLN A 58 3.84 -11.74 -0.04
N ARG A 59 4.19 -11.57 -1.33
CA ARG A 59 5.37 -10.80 -1.73
C ARG A 59 5.22 -9.31 -1.42
N LEU A 60 4.04 -8.73 -1.68
CA LEU A 60 3.77 -7.33 -1.35
C LEU A 60 3.78 -7.10 0.17
N GLU A 61 3.15 -8.00 0.94
CA GLU A 61 3.16 -7.96 2.41
C GLU A 61 4.59 -8.06 2.95
N SER A 62 5.38 -9.01 2.46
CA SER A 62 6.80 -9.17 2.83
C SER A 62 7.66 -7.97 2.45
N ALA A 63 7.24 -7.21 1.43
CA ALA A 63 7.93 -5.99 0.99
C ALA A 63 7.51 -4.74 1.79
N GLY A 64 6.47 -4.81 2.61
CA GLY A 64 6.02 -3.73 3.48
C GLY A 64 4.56 -3.31 3.32
N ALA A 65 3.78 -3.97 2.47
CA ALA A 65 2.34 -3.71 2.37
C ALA A 65 1.65 -4.05 3.69
N GLN A 66 0.83 -3.12 4.20
CA GLN A 66 0.02 -3.32 5.42
C GLN A 66 -1.29 -4.06 5.13
N ARG A 67 -1.85 -3.86 3.93
CA ARG A 67 -2.95 -4.63 3.38
C ARG A 67 -2.73 -4.81 1.89
N VAL A 68 -3.29 -5.89 1.34
CA VAL A 68 -3.33 -6.14 -0.09
C VAL A 68 -4.78 -6.35 -0.53
N PHE A 69 -5.20 -5.62 -1.55
CA PHE A 69 -6.52 -5.70 -2.13
C PHE A 69 -6.47 -6.28 -3.55
N LYS A 70 -7.61 -6.77 -4.04
CA LYS A 70 -7.72 -7.21 -5.44
C LYS A 70 -7.81 -6.01 -6.36
N ASN A 71 -8.54 -4.97 -5.97
CA ASN A 71 -8.67 -3.74 -6.74
C ASN A 71 -8.58 -2.52 -5.81
N VAL A 72 -8.33 -1.34 -6.40
CA VAL A 72 -8.21 -0.09 -5.62
C VAL A 72 -9.55 0.33 -5.02
N GLU A 73 -10.66 -0.04 -5.64
CA GLU A 73 -12.01 0.24 -5.18
C GLU A 73 -12.35 -0.46 -3.86
N ASP A 74 -11.61 -1.51 -3.50
CA ASP A 74 -11.75 -2.20 -2.21
C ASP A 74 -11.16 -1.38 -1.05
N LEU A 75 -10.33 -0.36 -1.33
CA LEU A 75 -9.82 0.61 -0.34
C LEU A 75 -10.91 1.62 0.04
N ALA A 76 -11.91 1.15 0.78
CA ALA A 76 -13.03 1.96 1.25
C ALA A 76 -12.67 2.85 2.45
N VAL A 77 -13.55 3.78 2.80
CA VAL A 77 -13.39 4.69 3.95
C VAL A 77 -13.13 3.94 5.26
N ASP A 78 -13.82 2.82 5.49
CA ASP A 78 -13.65 2.03 6.71
C ASP A 78 -12.28 1.34 6.77
N GLU A 79 -11.75 0.94 5.61
CA GLU A 79 -10.40 0.37 5.50
C GLU A 79 -9.34 1.42 5.82
N ILE A 80 -9.50 2.64 5.28
CA ILE A 80 -8.61 3.77 5.57
C ILE A 80 -8.62 4.10 7.07
N LYS A 81 -9.80 4.19 7.67
CA LYS A 81 -9.95 4.47 9.11
C LYS A 81 -9.32 3.41 10.00
N ALA A 82 -9.30 2.15 9.57
CA ALA A 82 -8.71 1.05 10.31
C ALA A 82 -7.17 1.00 10.22
N LEU A 83 -6.55 1.90 9.44
CA LEU A 83 -5.11 1.97 9.20
C LEU A 83 -4.48 3.28 9.74
N ILE A 84 -5.27 4.15 10.35
CA ILE A 84 -4.83 5.40 11.00
C ILE A 84 -5.08 5.41 12.50
#